data_AF-A0A349XQB3-F1
#
_entry.id   AF-A0A349XQB3-F1
#
_cell.length_a   1.000
_cell.length_b   1.000
_cell.length_c   1.000
_cell.angle_alpha   90.00
_cell.angle_beta   90.00
_cell.angle_gamma   90.00
#
_symmetry.space_group_name_H-M   'P 1'
#
loop_
_entity.id
_entity.type
_entity.pdbx_description
1 polymer ?
#
loop_
_entity_poly.entity_id
_entity_poly.type
_entity_poly.pdbx_seq_one_letter_code
_entity_poly.pdbx_strand_id
1 'polypeptide(L)'
;MKSDADSGRILKENKLWRLILINSVSSGLEARFKGDTKDIGMDAMVDVASVLLQGVNFDGQGVTNITLSNSVIADGWSDDNIAIAQIDFTFSFACRAAATGKMQPDDFKAIGVTWSVNGSSETVTDELQPPQE
;
A
#
# COMPACT_ATOMS: atom_id res chain seq x y z
N MET A 1 6.78 -32.86 -25.96
CA MET A 1 6.56 -31.48 -25.47
C MET A 1 7.78 -30.65 -25.88
N LYS A 2 7.60 -29.58 -26.67
CA LYS A 2 8.71 -28.68 -27.01
C LYS A 2 9.03 -27.85 -25.77
N SER A 3 10.30 -27.78 -25.35
CA SER A 3 10.69 -26.92 -24.23
C SER A 3 10.35 -25.47 -24.57
N ASP A 4 9.74 -24.76 -23.63
CA ASP A 4 9.45 -23.34 -23.78
C ASP A 4 10.78 -22.58 -23.95
N ALA A 5 10.90 -21.86 -25.07
CA ALA A 5 12.11 -21.09 -25.40
C ALA A 5 12.38 -19.98 -24.37
N ASP A 6 11.36 -19.62 -23.60
CA ASP A 6 11.41 -18.51 -22.63
C ASP A 6 11.62 -19.00 -21.19
N SER A 7 11.78 -20.31 -20.97
CA SER A 7 11.98 -20.94 -19.65
C SER A 7 13.19 -20.41 -18.86
N GLY A 8 14.15 -19.75 -19.52
CA GLY A 8 15.30 -19.10 -18.90
C GLY A 8 15.18 -17.59 -18.69
N ARG A 9 14.11 -16.94 -19.17
CA ARG A 9 13.96 -15.48 -19.10
C ARG A 9 13.57 -15.02 -17.69
N ILE A 10 14.31 -14.05 -17.18
CA ILE A 10 14.03 -13.36 -15.92
C ILE A 10 13.48 -11.99 -16.25
N LEU A 11 12.26 -11.71 -15.79
CA LEU A 11 11.68 -10.38 -15.79
C LEU A 11 12.28 -9.63 -14.59
N LYS A 12 12.97 -8.52 -14.87
CA LYS A 12 13.49 -7.62 -13.84
C LYS A 12 12.87 -6.26 -14.02
N GLU A 13 12.26 -5.75 -12.97
CA GLU A 13 11.51 -4.50 -13.02
C GLU A 13 11.67 -3.77 -11.70
N ASN A 14 11.55 -2.44 -11.78
CA ASN A 14 11.45 -1.58 -10.63
C ASN A 14 10.20 -0.72 -10.81
N LYS A 15 9.21 -0.90 -9.92
CA LYS A 15 7.93 -0.20 -10.00
C LYS A 15 7.84 0.83 -8.88
N LEU A 16 7.33 2.00 -9.20
CA LEU A 16 6.98 3.02 -8.22
C LEU A 16 5.57 2.74 -7.68
N TRP A 17 5.48 2.64 -6.37
CA TRP A 17 4.25 2.41 -5.61
C TRP A 17 4.05 3.58 -4.66
N ARG A 18 2.79 3.78 -4.26
CA ARG A 18 2.37 4.87 -3.38
C ARG A 18 1.47 4.34 -2.28
N LEU A 19 1.84 4.60 -1.03
CA LEU A 19 1.00 4.42 0.13
C LEU A 19 0.43 5.78 0.55
N ILE A 20 -0.90 5.87 0.64
CA ILE A 20 -1.60 7.03 1.19
C ILE A 20 -2.08 6.68 2.59
N LEU A 21 -1.63 7.46 3.57
CA LEU A 21 -2.06 7.38 4.96
C LEU A 21 -3.06 8.49 5.22
N ILE A 22 -4.20 8.15 5.81
CA ILE A 22 -5.26 9.09 6.18
C ILE A 22 -5.57 8.87 7.65
N ASN A 23 -5.55 9.94 8.43
CA ASN A 23 -5.86 9.92 9.85
C ASN A 23 -6.89 11.00 10.19
N SER A 24 -7.83 10.68 11.07
CA SER A 24 -8.80 11.61 11.64
C SER A 24 -8.62 11.70 13.15
N VAL A 25 -8.27 12.89 13.64
CA VAL A 25 -7.98 13.17 15.06
C VAL A 25 -8.93 14.26 15.59
N SER A 26 -8.64 14.88 16.73
CA SER A 26 -9.27 16.16 17.08
C SER A 26 -8.67 17.30 16.26
N SER A 27 -9.35 18.45 16.27
CA SER A 27 -8.93 19.62 15.50
C SER A 27 -7.61 20.20 16.02
N GLY A 28 -6.71 20.56 15.11
CA GLY A 28 -5.49 21.29 15.41
C GLY A 28 -4.22 20.60 14.94
N LEU A 29 -3.15 21.39 14.77
CA LEU A 29 -1.91 20.91 14.15
C LEU A 29 -1.20 19.86 15.01
N GLU A 30 -1.18 20.05 16.33
CA GLU A 30 -0.52 19.11 17.25
C GLU A 30 -1.20 17.73 17.24
N ALA A 31 -2.54 17.68 17.33
CA ALA A 31 -3.30 16.44 17.26
C ALA A 31 -3.07 15.69 15.94
N ARG A 32 -2.96 16.41 14.80
CA ARG A 32 -2.73 15.79 13.49
C ARG A 32 -1.42 15.02 13.40
N PHE A 33 -0.34 15.59 13.94
CA PHE A 33 0.99 15.01 13.83
C PHE A 33 1.32 14.08 15.01
N LYS A 34 1.00 14.49 16.24
CA LYS A 34 1.34 13.76 17.47
C LYS A 34 0.28 12.80 17.96
N GLY A 35 -0.94 12.91 17.44
CA GLY A 35 -2.08 12.15 17.91
C GLY A 35 -2.70 12.74 19.17
N ASP A 36 -3.75 12.08 19.63
CA ASP A 36 -4.54 12.47 20.80
C ASP A 36 -5.31 11.26 21.35
N THR A 37 -6.38 11.49 22.10
CA THR A 37 -7.24 10.44 22.64
C THR A 37 -8.02 9.66 21.59
N LYS A 38 -8.08 10.14 20.33
CA LYS A 38 -8.76 9.47 19.22
C LYS A 38 -7.83 8.59 18.41
N ASP A 39 -6.57 8.99 18.18
CA ASP A 39 -5.61 8.17 17.42
C ASP A 39 -4.13 8.58 17.61
N ILE A 40 -3.21 7.76 17.10
CA ILE A 40 -1.74 7.82 17.30
C ILE A 40 -1.01 8.96 16.56
N GLY A 41 -1.71 9.71 15.70
CA GLY A 41 -1.13 10.80 14.92
C GLY A 41 -0.37 10.37 13.67
N MET A 42 -0.18 11.31 12.74
CA MET A 42 0.45 11.05 11.46
C MET A 42 1.94 10.71 11.57
N ASP A 43 2.69 11.31 12.51
CA ASP A 43 4.13 11.07 12.65
C ASP A 43 4.39 9.58 12.95
N ALA A 44 3.65 9.03 13.93
CA ALA A 44 3.78 7.62 14.31
C ALA A 44 3.40 6.67 13.16
N MET A 45 2.33 6.98 12.40
CA MET A 45 1.94 6.19 11.24
C MET A 45 3.02 6.18 10.16
N VAL A 46 3.61 7.35 9.86
CA VAL A 46 4.68 7.49 8.87
C VAL A 46 5.95 6.78 9.33
N ASP A 47 6.30 6.85 10.61
CA ASP A 47 7.47 6.16 11.17
C ASP A 47 7.34 4.64 11.04
N VAL A 48 6.18 4.09 11.44
CA VAL A 48 5.90 2.65 11.33
C VAL A 48 5.91 2.21 9.87
N ALA A 49 5.21 2.93 8.99
CA ALA A 49 5.21 2.63 7.56
C ALA A 49 6.62 2.72 6.97
N SER A 50 7.43 3.67 7.43
CA SER A 50 8.80 3.84 6.95
C SER A 50 9.67 2.65 7.32
N VAL A 51 9.57 2.16 8.55
CA VAL A 51 10.28 0.95 9.01
C VAL A 51 9.81 -0.29 8.25
N LEU A 52 8.51 -0.42 7.98
CA LEU A 52 7.93 -1.57 7.29
C LEU A 52 8.17 -1.60 5.77
N LEU A 53 8.54 -0.47 5.16
CA LEU A 53 8.75 -0.37 3.71
C LEU A 53 10.21 -0.16 3.34
N GLN A 54 11.06 0.30 4.25
CA GLN A 54 12.46 0.56 3.95
C GLN A 54 13.29 -0.74 3.98
N GLY A 55 13.76 -1.17 2.81
CA GLY A 55 14.68 -2.30 2.68
C GLY A 55 14.06 -3.67 2.97
N VAL A 56 12.73 -3.77 3.05
CA VAL A 56 12.05 -5.04 3.33
C VAL A 56 12.17 -5.97 2.13
N ASN A 57 12.69 -7.17 2.38
CA ASN A 57 12.84 -8.22 1.40
C ASN A 57 11.67 -9.21 1.50
N PHE A 58 10.95 -9.36 0.40
CA PHE A 58 9.94 -10.39 0.20
C PHE A 58 10.61 -11.55 -0.55
N ASP A 59 10.88 -12.64 0.16
CA ASP A 59 11.63 -13.77 -0.37
C ASP A 59 11.05 -14.28 -1.70
N GLY A 60 11.91 -14.29 -2.72
CA GLY A 60 11.55 -14.69 -4.08
C GLY A 60 10.69 -13.69 -4.86
N GLN A 61 10.30 -12.56 -4.26
CA GLN A 61 9.48 -11.54 -4.89
C GLN A 61 10.28 -10.27 -5.15
N GLY A 62 10.90 -9.66 -4.14
CA GLY A 62 11.60 -8.39 -4.34
C GLY A 62 11.91 -7.62 -3.07
N VAL A 63 12.51 -6.45 -3.22
CA VAL A 63 12.86 -5.55 -2.12
C VAL A 63 12.16 -4.22 -2.30
N THR A 64 11.62 -3.68 -1.20
CA THR A 64 11.05 -2.32 -1.17
C THR A 64 12.09 -1.29 -0.71
N ASN A 65 12.04 -0.08 -1.26
CA ASN A 65 12.83 1.07 -0.78
C ASN A 65 12.04 2.36 -0.90
N ILE A 66 11.96 3.13 0.18
CA ILE A 66 11.25 4.41 0.19
C ILE A 66 12.03 5.43 -0.64
N THR A 67 11.29 6.17 -1.45
CA THR A 67 11.82 7.24 -2.30
C THR A 67 11.35 8.62 -1.86
N LEU A 68 10.20 8.71 -1.18
CA LEU A 68 9.63 9.96 -0.71
C LEU A 68 8.71 9.71 0.49
N SER A 69 8.72 10.63 1.44
CA SER A 69 7.69 10.74 2.50
C SER A 69 7.31 12.20 2.66
N ASN A 70 6.05 12.54 2.41
CA ASN A 70 5.54 13.91 2.42
C ASN A 70 4.18 13.97 3.12
N SER A 71 3.90 15.09 3.81
CA SER A 71 2.53 15.45 4.18
C SER A 71 1.82 16.04 2.96
N VAL A 72 0.57 15.64 2.77
CA VAL A 72 -0.30 16.18 1.72
C VAL A 72 -1.30 17.12 2.38
N ILE A 73 -1.05 18.43 2.26
CA ILE A 73 -2.01 19.45 2.64
C ILE A 73 -2.89 19.68 1.41
N ALA A 74 -4.09 19.09 1.41
CA ALA A 74 -5.08 19.37 0.38
C ALA A 74 -5.74 20.72 0.69
N ASP A 75 -5.10 21.81 0.25
CA ASP A 75 -5.68 23.15 0.34
C ASP A 75 -7.08 23.16 -0.26
N GLY A 76 -8.10 23.41 0.58
CA GLY A 76 -9.51 23.47 0.21
C GLY A 76 -10.34 22.20 0.47
N TRP A 77 -9.75 21.10 0.96
CA TRP A 77 -10.46 19.85 1.27
C TRP A 77 -10.33 19.39 2.73
N SER A 78 -9.38 19.93 3.50
CA SER A 78 -9.09 19.43 4.84
C SER A 78 -9.99 20.09 5.89
N ASP A 79 -10.97 19.33 6.41
CA ASP A 79 -11.44 19.56 7.77
C ASP A 79 -10.23 19.56 8.71
N ASP A 80 -10.29 20.39 9.75
CA ASP A 80 -9.13 20.65 10.61
C ASP A 80 -8.66 19.46 11.47
N ASN A 81 -9.33 18.33 11.32
CA ASN A 81 -9.10 17.07 11.99
C ASN A 81 -8.53 15.98 11.06
N ILE A 82 -8.41 16.21 9.75
CA ILE A 82 -7.87 15.23 8.80
C ILE A 82 -6.40 15.54 8.50
N ALA A 83 -5.56 14.53 8.63
CA ALA A 83 -4.17 14.55 8.18
C ALA A 83 -3.97 13.51 7.08
N ILE A 84 -3.22 13.86 6.04
CA ILE A 84 -2.86 12.95 4.95
C ILE A 84 -1.35 12.95 4.78
N ALA A 85 -0.76 11.77 4.64
CA ALA A 85 0.63 11.61 4.23
C ALA A 85 0.73 10.65 3.03
N GLN A 86 1.75 10.90 2.22
CA GLN A 86 2.11 10.09 1.07
C GLN A 86 3.51 9.53 1.28
N ILE A 87 3.64 8.21 1.13
CA ILE A 87 4.92 7.52 1.11
C ILE A 87 5.04 6.85 -0.26
N ASP A 88 5.98 7.35 -1.08
CA ASP A 88 6.32 6.70 -2.34
C ASP A 88 7.50 5.76 -2.11
N PHE A 89 7.40 4.54 -2.65
CA PHE A 89 8.44 3.54 -2.54
C PHE A 89 8.59 2.75 -3.84
N THR A 90 9.78 2.24 -4.06
CA THR A 90 10.09 1.33 -5.15
C THR A 90 9.89 -0.11 -4.70
N PHE A 91 9.36 -0.95 -5.58
CA PHE A 91 9.40 -2.40 -5.44
C PHE A 91 10.20 -2.97 -6.60
N SER A 92 11.38 -3.52 -6.28
CA SER A 92 12.29 -4.11 -7.25
C SER A 92 12.17 -5.62 -7.23
N PHE A 93 11.77 -6.24 -8.34
CA PHE A 93 11.57 -7.67 -8.44
C PHE A 93 12.37 -8.32 -9.57
N ALA A 94 12.71 -9.59 -9.38
CA ALA A 94 13.35 -10.43 -10.37
C ALA A 94 12.68 -11.81 -10.35
N CYS A 95 11.74 -12.05 -11.27
CA CYS A 95 11.00 -13.30 -11.32
C CYS A 95 11.23 -14.01 -12.67
N ARG A 96 11.13 -15.34 -12.70
CA ARG A 96 11.08 -16.06 -13.98
C ARG A 96 9.74 -15.77 -14.62
N ALA A 97 9.73 -15.43 -15.92
CA ALA A 97 8.48 -15.21 -16.66
C ALA A 97 7.59 -16.48 -16.66
N ALA A 98 8.19 -17.66 -16.55
CA ALA A 98 7.46 -18.92 -16.41
C ALA A 98 6.95 -19.20 -14.98
N ALA A 99 7.43 -18.46 -13.97
CA ALA A 99 7.06 -18.59 -12.55
C ALA A 99 6.09 -17.49 -12.07
N THR A 100 5.92 -16.41 -12.84
CA THR A 100 4.73 -15.56 -12.68
C THR A 100 3.54 -16.45 -13.00
N GLY A 101 2.80 -16.84 -11.96
CA GLY A 101 1.65 -17.72 -12.08
C GLY A 101 0.78 -17.29 -13.25
N LYS A 102 0.27 -18.25 -14.01
CA LYS A 102 -0.73 -17.99 -15.04
C LYS A 102 -1.98 -17.50 -14.34
N MET A 103 -2.05 -16.20 -14.03
CA MET A 103 -3.25 -15.58 -13.49
C MET A 103 -4.37 -15.92 -14.47
N GLN A 104 -5.36 -16.66 -13.98
CA GLN A 104 -6.54 -16.97 -14.76
C GLN A 104 -7.47 -15.75 -14.70
N PRO A 105 -8.30 -15.52 -15.72
CA PRO A 105 -9.33 -14.48 -15.64
C PRO A 105 -10.17 -14.56 -14.37
N ASP A 106 -10.35 -15.77 -13.84
CA ASP A 106 -11.06 -16.03 -12.58
C ASP A 106 -10.39 -15.42 -11.35
N ASP A 107 -9.07 -15.22 -11.37
CA ASP A 107 -8.32 -14.58 -10.27
C ASP A 107 -8.59 -13.08 -10.18
N PHE A 108 -9.20 -12.47 -11.20
CA PHE A 108 -9.55 -11.04 -11.25
C PHE A 108 -11.04 -10.77 -11.01
N LYS A 109 -11.83 -11.79 -10.62
CA LYS A 109 -13.28 -11.67 -10.44
C LYS A 109 -13.69 -10.79 -9.25
N ALA A 110 -12.77 -10.56 -8.30
CA ALA A 110 -13.04 -9.75 -7.12
C ALA A 110 -11.81 -8.91 -6.75
N ILE A 111 -12.05 -7.66 -6.38
CA ILE A 111 -11.06 -6.80 -5.72
C ILE A 111 -11.42 -6.79 -4.24
N GLY A 112 -10.56 -7.38 -3.42
CA GLY A 112 -10.71 -7.31 -1.96
C GLY A 112 -10.21 -5.95 -1.45
N VAL A 113 -11.11 -5.15 -0.89
CA VAL A 113 -10.74 -3.93 -0.16
C VAL A 113 -10.82 -4.22 1.33
N THR A 114 -9.67 -4.15 2.00
CA THR A 114 -9.60 -4.36 3.45
C THR A 114 -9.40 -3.01 4.15
N TRP A 115 -10.34 -2.66 5.03
CA TRP A 115 -10.22 -1.50 5.89
C TRP A 115 -9.74 -1.94 7.28
N SER A 116 -8.61 -1.41 7.73
CA SER A 116 -8.20 -1.54 9.13
C SER A 116 -8.91 -0.46 9.93
N VAL A 117 -10.13 -0.75 10.40
CA VAL A 117 -10.90 0.15 11.28
C VAL A 117 -10.39 -0.02 12.71
N ASN A 118 -9.82 1.06 13.26
CA ASN A 118 -9.19 1.07 14.59
C ASN A 118 -10.17 0.54 15.66
N GLY A 119 -9.86 -0.62 16.25
CA GLY A 119 -10.65 -1.22 17.34
C GLY A 119 -11.79 -2.18 16.95
N SER A 120 -12.04 -2.42 15.66
CA SER A 120 -12.97 -3.47 15.22
C SER A 120 -12.26 -4.83 15.23
N SER A 121 -12.80 -5.81 15.95
CA SER A 121 -12.34 -7.21 15.84
C SER A 121 -12.80 -7.90 14.55
N GLU A 122 -13.66 -7.23 13.78
CA GLU A 122 -14.21 -7.72 12.53
C GLU A 122 -13.46 -7.08 11.35
N THR A 123 -12.85 -7.93 10.52
CA THR A 123 -12.34 -7.54 9.20
C THR A 123 -13.53 -7.29 8.28
N VAL A 124 -13.90 -6.02 8.07
CA VAL A 124 -14.91 -5.68 7.06
C VAL A 124 -14.27 -5.93 5.69
N THR A 125 -14.70 -7.03 5.06
CA THR A 125 -14.32 -7.39 3.70
C THR A 125 -15.49 -7.01 2.81
N ASP A 126 -15.34 -5.93 2.05
CA ASP A 126 -16.33 -5.54 1.05
C ASP A 126 -15.85 -6.09 -0.30
N GLU A 127 -16.58 -7.09 -0.83
CA GLU A 127 -16.31 -7.64 -2.16
C GLU A 127 -17.11 -6.84 -3.19
N LEU A 128 -16.42 -5.96 -3.92
CA LEU A 128 -17.03 -5.24 -5.03
C LEU A 128 -17.02 -6.14 -6.28
N GLN A 129 -18.21 -6.51 -6.74
CA GLN A 129 -18.35 -7.19 -8.02
C GLN A 129 -18.13 -6.19 -9.18
N PRO A 130 -17.41 -6.59 -10.24
CA PRO A 130 -17.28 -5.74 -11.42
C PRO A 130 -18.67 -5.42 -12.02
N PRO A 131 -18.84 -4.23 -12.64
CA PRO A 131 -20.08 -3.89 -13.33
C PRO A 131 -20.43 -4.97 -14.35
N GLN A 132 -21.68 -5.44 -14.34
CA GLN A 132 -22.16 -6.37 -15.37
C GLN A 132 -22.39 -5.58 -16.66
N GLU A 133 -21.75 -6.02 -17.76
CA GLU A 133 -22.05 -5.53 -19.13
C GLU A 133 -23.43 -5.99 -19.62
#